data_AF-A0ABD6XV46-F1
#
_entry.id   AF-A0ABD6XV46-F1
#
_cell.length_a   1.000
_cell.length_b   1.000
_cell.length_c   1.000
_cell.angle_alpha   90.00
_cell.angle_beta   90.00
_cell.angle_gamma   90.00
#
_symmetry.space_group_name_H-M   'P 1'
#
loop_
_entity.id
_entity.type
_entity.pdbx_description
1 polymer ?
#
loop_
_entity_poly.entity_id
_entity_poly.type
_entity_poly.pdbx_seq_one_letter_code
_entity_poly.pdbx_strand_id
1 'polypeptide(L)'
;MLRDYLKIEAEDQLIEQRSLSLKNLGQEEVTEWIIVNRQGVKKGGVTLFDKLSTRRSWPVNYRIMQTDLQGNVVVDRLTDAL
;
A
#
# COMPACT_ATOMS: atom_id res chain seq x y z
N MET A 1 8.67 12.05 17.61
CA MET A 1 8.43 10.65 17.98
C MET A 1 8.10 9.88 16.71
N LEU A 2 8.80 8.79 16.43
CA LEU A 2 8.33 7.79 15.46
C LEU A 2 6.92 7.40 15.90
N ARG A 3 5.92 7.55 15.04
CA ARG A 3 4.62 6.95 15.30
C ARG A 3 4.73 5.52 14.79
N ASP A 4 4.76 4.57 15.70
CA ASP A 4 4.82 3.13 15.37
C ASP A 4 3.54 2.65 14.65
N TYR A 5 2.51 3.49 14.60
CA TYR A 5 1.25 3.19 13.91
C TYR A 5 0.58 4.46 13.37
N LEU A 6 -0.11 4.29 12.24
CA LEU A 6 -1.02 5.30 11.69
C LEU A 6 -2.44 4.99 12.15
N LYS A 7 -3.05 5.91 12.89
CA LYS A 7 -4.44 5.76 13.36
C LYS A 7 -5.41 5.94 12.18
N ILE A 8 -6.18 4.90 11.87
CA ILE A 8 -7.25 4.91 10.86
C ILE A 8 -8.59 5.01 11.58
N GLU A 9 -9.47 5.90 11.11
CA GLU A 9 -10.83 6.08 11.60
C GLU A 9 -11.83 5.56 10.55
N ALA A 10 -13.08 5.29 10.95
CA ALA A 10 -14.09 4.73 10.06
C ALA A 10 -14.46 5.68 8.90
N GLU A 11 -14.33 6.99 9.09
CA GLU A 11 -14.62 8.00 8.07
C GLU A 11 -13.41 8.33 7.18
N ASP A 12 -12.26 7.70 7.42
CA ASP A 12 -11.12 7.84 6.52
C ASP A 12 -11.41 7.17 5.17
N GLN A 13 -10.81 7.70 4.11
CA GLN A 13 -11.00 7.22 2.75
C GLN A 13 -9.67 6.98 2.07
N LEU A 14 -9.65 5.99 1.18
CA LEU A 14 -8.57 5.77 0.24
C LEU A 14 -8.89 6.49 -1.08
N ILE A 15 -7.99 7.37 -1.52
CA ILE A 15 -8.08 8.02 -2.83
C ILE A 15 -6.94 7.50 -3.69
N GLU A 16 -7.28 6.82 -4.78
CA GLU A 16 -6.30 6.29 -5.73
C GLU A 16 -5.54 7.46 -6.37
N GLN A 17 -4.21 7.34 -6.42
CA GLN A 17 -3.32 8.33 -7.01
C GLN A 17 -2.75 7.84 -8.33
N ARG A 18 -2.35 6.57 -8.37
CA ARG A 18 -1.78 5.95 -9.57
C ARG A 18 -1.97 4.45 -9.54
N SER A 19 -2.09 3.88 -10.73
CA SER A 19 -1.95 2.45 -10.98
C SER A 19 -0.95 2.25 -12.12
N LEU A 20 0.05 1.40 -11.88
CA LEU A 20 1.16 1.13 -12.79
C LEU A 20 1.17 -0.37 -13.11
N SER A 21 1.14 -0.71 -14.39
CA SER A 21 1.37 -2.08 -14.84
C SER A 21 2.82 -2.22 -15.29
N LEU A 22 3.60 -3.04 -14.58
CA LEU A 22 5.00 -3.30 -14.90
C LEU A 22 5.09 -4.45 -15.90
N LYS A 23 5.47 -4.15 -17.14
CA LYS A 23 5.51 -5.10 -18.26
C LYS A 23 6.76 -6.01 -18.25
N ASN A 24 6.98 -6.75 -17.16
CA ASN A 24 8.08 -7.71 -17.05
C ASN A 24 7.56 -9.12 -16.75
N LEU A 25 8.12 -10.14 -17.42
CA LEU A 25 7.99 -11.61 -17.25
C LEU A 25 7.13 -12.14 -16.06
N GLY A 26 5.82 -11.86 -16.08
CA GLY A 26 4.76 -12.29 -15.15
C GLY A 26 4.14 -11.20 -14.23
N GLN A 27 4.32 -9.95 -14.64
CA GLN A 27 3.48 -8.75 -14.47
C GLN A 27 3.02 -8.37 -13.05
N GLU A 28 3.78 -7.48 -12.41
CA GLU A 28 3.40 -6.79 -11.18
C GLU A 28 2.53 -5.56 -11.48
N GLU A 29 1.39 -5.46 -10.82
CA GLU A 29 0.55 -4.26 -10.79
C GLU A 29 0.79 -3.52 -9.47
N VAL A 30 1.13 -2.23 -9.55
CA VAL A 30 1.34 -1.39 -8.37
C VAL A 30 0.27 -0.32 -8.34
N THR A 31 -0.59 -0.37 -7.32
CA THR A 31 -1.61 0.64 -7.11
C THR A 31 -1.32 1.40 -5.82
N GLU A 32 -1.43 2.73 -5.89
CA GLU A 32 -1.13 3.62 -4.78
C GLU A 32 -2.32 4.50 -4.45
N TRP A 33 -2.62 4.56 -3.16
CA TRP A 33 -3.64 5.40 -2.58
C TRP A 33 -3.03 6.34 -1.55
N ILE A 34 -3.68 7.49 -1.36
CA ILE A 34 -3.54 8.27 -0.13
C ILE A 34 -4.69 7.95 0.81
N ILE A 35 -4.38 7.91 2.11
CA ILE A 35 -5.39 7.90 3.16
C ILE A 35 -5.70 9.36 3.48
N VAL A 36 -6.97 9.74 3.42
CA VAL A 36 -7.45 11.05 3.85
C VAL A 36 -8.48 10.91 4.96
N ASN A 37 -8.55 11.88 5.87
CA ASN A 37 -9.65 11.95 6.83
C ASN A 37 -10.94 12.48 6.17
N ARG A 38 -12.01 12.54 6.94
CA ARG A 38 -13.30 13.13 6.54
C ARG A 38 -13.20 14.55 5.98
N GLN A 39 -12.19 15.32 6.39
CA GLN A 39 -11.94 16.69 5.93
C GLN A 39 -11.03 16.74 4.68
N GLY A 40 -10.65 15.59 4.11
CA GLY A 40 -9.75 15.50 2.96
C GLY A 40 -8.27 15.69 3.30
N VAL A 41 -7.90 15.77 4.57
CA VAL A 41 -6.50 15.95 4.98
C VAL A 41 -5.79 14.61 4.91
N LYS A 42 -4.67 14.58 4.19
CA LYS A 42 -3.80 13.40 4.08
C LYS A 42 -3.34 12.94 5.46
N LYS A 43 -3.39 11.63 5.68
CA LYS A 43 -2.90 10.93 6.87
C LYS A 43 -1.71 10.01 6.58
N GLY A 44 -1.62 9.51 5.35
CA GLY A 44 -0.60 8.54 4.96
C GLY A 44 -0.82 8.03 3.55
N GLY A 45 -0.13 6.95 3.20
CA GLY A 45 -0.28 6.26 1.92
C GLY A 45 -0.45 4.77 2.08
N VAL A 46 -1.07 4.14 1.09
CA VAL A 46 -1.13 2.68 0.94
C VAL A 46 -0.63 2.34 -0.46
N THR A 47 0.23 1.32 -0.55
CA THR A 47 0.69 0.75 -1.81
C THR A 47 0.38 -0.72 -1.83
N LEU A 48 -0.37 -1.16 -2.83
CA LEU A 48 -0.59 -2.56 -3.15
C LEU A 48 0.37 -2.95 -4.27
N PHE A 49 1.13 -4.01 -4.05
CA PHE A 49 1.87 -4.72 -5.08
C PHE A 49 1.13 -6.04 -5.32
N ASP A 50 0.53 -6.19 -6.50
CA ASP A 50 -0.14 -7.40 -6.96
C ASP A 50 0.81 -8.22 -7.86
N LYS A 51 0.62 -9.55 -7.86
CA LYS A 51 1.38 -10.55 -8.62
C LYS A 51 2.89 -10.49 -8.37
N LEU A 52 3.29 -10.42 -7.11
CA LEU A 52 4.70 -10.58 -6.69
C LEU A 52 5.31 -11.96 -7.03
N SER A 53 4.51 -12.87 -7.60
CA SER A 53 4.80 -14.28 -7.83
C SER A 53 5.83 -14.58 -8.93
N THR A 54 6.56 -13.60 -9.47
CA THR A 54 7.58 -13.88 -10.50
C THR A 54 9.00 -14.00 -9.97
N ARG A 55 9.25 -13.64 -8.71
CA ARG A 55 10.55 -13.88 -8.07
C ARG A 55 10.43 -14.98 -7.02
N ARG A 56 11.24 -16.03 -7.18
CA ARG A 56 11.42 -17.20 -6.27
C ARG A 56 11.57 -16.87 -4.78
N SER A 57 11.76 -15.60 -4.40
CA SER A 57 11.95 -15.14 -3.02
C SER A 57 10.66 -14.79 -2.27
N TRP A 58 9.52 -14.63 -2.95
CA TRP A 58 8.24 -14.30 -2.30
C TRP A 58 7.15 -15.24 -2.83
N PRO A 59 6.79 -16.32 -2.10
CA PRO A 59 5.78 -17.27 -2.55
C PRO A 59 4.36 -16.74 -2.31
N VAL A 60 4.15 -15.42 -2.41
CA VAL A 60 2.86 -14.78 -2.19
C VAL A 60 2.44 -13.89 -3.35
N ASN A 61 1.14 -13.72 -3.52
CA ASN A 61 0.60 -12.89 -4.60
C ASN A 61 0.66 -11.39 -4.31
N TYR A 62 0.49 -10.97 -3.05
CA TYR A 62 0.32 -9.56 -2.70
C TYR A 62 1.28 -9.09 -1.61
N ARG A 63 1.69 -7.81 -1.72
CA ARG A 63 2.27 -7.04 -0.61
C ARG A 63 1.48 -5.75 -0.43
N ILE A 64 1.14 -5.45 0.80
CA ILE A 64 0.47 -4.21 1.19
C ILE A 64 1.43 -3.44 2.08
N MET A 65 1.83 -2.26 1.63
CA MET A 65 2.63 -1.32 2.40
C MET A 65 1.79 -0.12 2.81
N GLN A 66 1.90 0.31 4.06
CA GLN A 66 1.31 1.56 4.54
C GLN A 66 2.40 2.48 5.05
N THR A 67 2.31 3.76 4.71
CA THR A 67 3.25 4.80 5.15
C THR A 67 2.55 5.90 5.94
N ASP A 68 3.28 6.47 6.89
CA ASP A 68 2.86 7.70 7.57
C ASP A 68 3.04 8.94 6.68
N LEU A 69 2.75 10.13 7.22
CA LEU A 69 2.92 11.40 6.51
C LEU A 69 4.37 11.73 6.14
N GLN A 70 5.33 11.17 6.87
CA GLN A 70 6.76 11.36 6.64
C GLN A 70 7.31 10.36 5.62
N GLY A 71 6.50 9.38 5.20
CA GLY A 71 6.89 8.31 4.28
C GLY A 71 7.51 7.11 5.00
N ASN A 72 7.51 7.06 6.33
CA ASN A 72 8.00 5.89 7.06
C ASN A 72 7.00 4.75 6.92
N VAL A 73 7.49 3.54 6.73
CA VAL A 73 6.66 2.34 6.65
C VAL A 73 6.16 1.99 8.05
N VAL A 74 4.84 1.96 8.22
CA VAL A 74 4.16 1.59 9.47
C VAL A 74 3.48 0.22 9.38
N VAL A 75 3.22 -0.26 8.16
CA VAL A 75 2.74 -1.63 7.89
C VAL A 75 3.45 -2.15 6.65
N ASP A 76 3.94 -3.39 6.71
CA ASP A 76 4.43 -4.13 5.56
C ASP A 76 3.94 -5.58 5.69
N ARG A 77 3.00 -5.98 4.83
CA ARG A 77 2.31 -7.26 4.95
C ARG A 77 2.35 -8.01 3.62
N LEU A 78 2.69 -9.30 3.71
CA LEU A 78 2.62 -10.26 2.62
C LEU A 78 1.37 -11.13 2.78
N THR A 79 0.62 -11.36 1.70
CA THR A 79 -0.63 -12.14 1.74
C THR A 79 -0.95 -12.76 0.38
N ASP A 80 -1.64 -13.89 0.38
CA ASP A 80 -2.16 -14.55 -0.82
C ASP A 80 -3.60 -14.16 -1.16
N ALA A 81 -4.25 -13.41 -0.27
CA ALA A 81 -5.62 -12.94 -0.42
C ALA A 81 -5.74 -11.46 -0.01
N LEU A 82 -6.60 -10.74 -0.70
CA LEU A 82 -7.00 -9.34 -0.43
C LEU A 82 -8.32 -9.28 0.33
#